data_AF-A0A6M3XHN5-F1
#
_entry.id   AF-A0A6M3XHN5-F1
#
_cell.length_a   1.000
_cell.length_b   1.000
_cell.length_c   1.000
_cell.angle_alpha   90.00
_cell.angle_beta   90.00
_cell.angle_gamma   90.00
#
_symmetry.space_group_name_H-M   'P 1'
#
loop_
_entity.id
_entity.type
_entity.pdbx_description
1 polymer ?
#
loop_
_entity_poly.entity_id
_entity_poly.type
_entity_poly.pdbx_seq_one_letter_code
_entity_poly.pdbx_strand_id
1 'polypeptide(L)'
;MEDQKIIEVNNYDGIKVDEYNGKISLVAMNKGQNEVWYLRWVFTSRWKKGETEPVPDKKKMPMKVLLGDDKEQARRIIKEIWELIK
;
A
#
# COMPACT_ATOMS: atom_id res chain seq x y z
N MET A 1 -8.21 6.90 17.59
CA MET A 1 -7.92 6.41 16.23
C MET A 1 -8.23 4.94 16.26
N GLU A 2 -9.13 4.43 15.42
CA GLU A 2 -9.32 2.98 15.31
C GLU A 2 -7.97 2.33 15.03
N ASP A 3 -7.64 1.29 15.80
CA ASP A 3 -6.48 0.44 15.56
C ASP A 3 -6.66 -0.23 14.20
N GLN A 4 -6.18 0.43 13.15
CA GLN A 4 -6.18 -0.12 11.81
C GLN A 4 -5.29 -1.35 11.81
N LYS A 5 -5.89 -2.53 11.63
CA LYS A 5 -5.17 -3.81 11.66
C LYS A 5 -4.19 -3.88 10.50
N ILE A 6 -2.90 -3.80 10.81
CA ILE A 6 -1.81 -4.03 9.86
C ILE A 6 -1.48 -5.52 9.89
N ILE A 7 -1.38 -6.12 8.71
CA ILE A 7 -0.90 -7.50 8.55
C ILE A 7 0.61 -7.42 8.43
N GLU A 8 1.35 -7.85 9.46
CA GLU A 8 2.81 -7.94 9.40
C GLU A 8 3.19 -9.07 8.43
N VAL A 9 4.01 -8.74 7.43
CA VAL A 9 4.58 -9.69 6.46
C VAL A 9 5.94 -10.17 6.95
N ASN A 10 6.74 -9.25 7.49
CA ASN A 10 7.97 -9.52 8.23
C ASN A 10 8.24 -8.36 9.23
N ASN A 11 9.41 -8.35 9.88
CA ASN A 11 9.78 -7.36 10.89
C ASN A 11 9.76 -5.90 10.40
N TYR A 12 9.84 -5.66 9.09
CA TYR A 12 9.92 -4.33 8.48
C TYR A 12 8.80 -4.04 7.49
N ASP A 13 8.12 -5.06 6.98
CA ASP A 13 7.10 -4.95 5.94
C ASP A 13 5.72 -5.35 6.46
N GLY A 14 4.71 -4.58 6.08
CA GLY A 14 3.33 -4.84 6.44
C GLY A 14 2.36 -4.42 5.34
N ILE A 15 1.13 -4.89 5.45
CA ILE A 15 0.03 -4.55 4.54
C ILE A 15 -1.12 -3.99 5.36
N LYS A 16 -1.61 -2.82 4.96
CA LYS A 16 -2.87 -2.24 5.44
C LYS A 16 -3.95 -2.45 4.38
N VAL A 17 -5.14 -2.86 4.79
CA VAL A 17 -6.34 -2.78 3.94
C VAL A 17 -6.92 -1.37 4.06
N ASP A 18 -7.12 -0.70 2.93
CA ASP A 18 -7.65 0.66 2.87
C ASP A 18 -8.94 0.68 2.04
N GLU A 19 -9.98 1.30 2.61
CA GLU A 19 -11.30 1.45 2.00
C GLU A 19 -11.58 2.94 1.77
N TYR A 20 -11.82 3.33 0.52
CA TYR A 20 -12.14 4.70 0.17
C TYR A 20 -13.21 4.74 -0.93
N ASN A 21 -14.37 5.32 -0.62
CA ASN A 21 -15.50 5.44 -1.54
C ASN A 21 -15.92 4.08 -2.15
N GLY A 22 -16.03 3.05 -1.31
CA GLY A 22 -16.36 1.67 -1.72
C GLY A 22 -15.18 0.87 -2.29
N LYS A 23 -14.13 1.55 -2.76
CA LYS A 23 -12.94 0.91 -3.33
C LYS A 23 -12.07 0.31 -2.26
N ILE A 24 -11.59 -0.91 -2.48
CA ILE A 24 -10.72 -1.63 -1.56
C ILE A 24 -9.33 -1.74 -2.15
N SER A 25 -8.31 -1.41 -1.37
CA SER A 25 -6.91 -1.56 -1.78
C SER A 25 -6.03 -2.16 -0.68
N LEU A 26 -4.96 -2.82 -1.09
CA LEU A 26 -3.87 -3.23 -0.20
C LEU A 26 -2.77 -2.19 -0.30
N VAL A 27 -2.38 -1.60 0.83
CA VAL A 27 -1.39 -0.55 0.91
C VAL A 27 -0.15 -1.08 1.63
N ALA A 28 1.01 -0.92 1.00
CA ALA A 28 2.27 -1.35 1.58
C ALA A 28 2.70 -0.40 2.71
N MET A 29 3.14 -0.98 3.82
CA MET A 29 3.60 -0.29 5.01
C MET A 29 5.04 -0.69 5.33
N ASN A 30 5.82 0.22 5.93
CA ASN A 30 7.13 -0.07 6.49
C ASN A 30 7.17 0.25 7.98
N LYS A 31 7.81 -0.61 8.77
CA LYS A 31 8.03 -0.38 10.20
C LYS A 31 9.28 0.47 10.38
N GLY A 32 9.16 1.61 11.06
CA GLY A 32 10.28 2.47 11.42
C GLY A 32 10.95 2.02 12.72
N GLN A 33 12.05 2.70 13.08
CA GLN A 33 12.86 2.36 14.26
C GLN A 33 12.11 2.45 15.60
N ASN A 34 11.03 3.21 15.67
CA ASN A 34 10.22 3.38 16.88
C ASN A 34 9.01 2.42 16.93
N GLU A 35 9.06 1.30 16.20
CA GLU A 35 7.94 0.35 16.03
C GLU A 35 6.67 0.96 15.41
N VAL A 36 6.78 2.18 14.87
CA VAL A 36 5.68 2.89 14.20
C VAL A 36 5.62 2.47 12.73
N TRP A 37 4.41 2.21 12.25
CA TRP A 37 4.16 1.88 10.85
C TRP A 37 3.94 3.13 10.00
N TYR A 38 4.61 3.19 8.86
CA TYR A 38 4.51 4.28 7.88
C TYR A 38 4.07 3.74 6.52
N LEU A 39 3.42 4.57 5.72
CA LEU A 39 3.10 4.24 4.34
C LEU A 39 4.38 4.15 3.50
N ARG A 40 4.50 3.11 2.69
CA ARG A 40 5.52 3.07 1.64
C ARG A 40 5.08 3.97 0.49
N TRP A 41 5.85 5.01 0.20
CA TRP A 41 5.57 5.94 -0.90
C TRP A 41 6.33 5.56 -2.16
N VAL A 42 5.69 5.76 -3.32
CA VAL A 42 6.32 5.67 -4.63
C VAL A 42 6.30 7.02 -5.33
N PHE A 43 7.33 7.27 -6.13
CA PHE A 43 7.47 8.48 -6.95
C PHE A 43 7.04 8.15 -8.38
N THR A 44 6.10 8.91 -8.92
CA THR A 44 5.58 8.70 -10.29
C THR A 44 6.49 9.32 -11.36
N SER A 45 7.53 10.07 -10.97
CA SER A 45 8.50 10.65 -11.89
C SER A 45 9.58 9.65 -12.30
N ARG A 46 9.95 9.64 -13.59
CA ARG A 46 11.20 9.01 -14.04
C ARG A 46 12.36 9.71 -13.35
N TRP A 47 13.18 8.96 -12.62
CA TRP A 47 14.45 9.46 -12.09
C TRP A 47 15.31 9.95 -13.26
N LYS A 48 15.51 11.27 -13.34
CA LYS A 48 16.49 11.85 -14.27
C LYS A 48 17.80 12.04 -13.52
N LYS A 49 18.88 11.51 -14.08
CA LYS A 49 20.23 11.68 -13.53
C LYS A 49 20.55 13.17 -13.45
N GLY A 50 20.77 13.68 -12.24
CA GLY A 50 21.09 15.10 -11.98
C GLY A 50 19.96 15.92 -11.34
N GLU A 51 18.75 15.38 -11.22
CA GLU A 51 17.71 16.02 -10.38
C GLU A 51 18.00 15.72 -8.90
N THR A 52 18.35 16.76 -8.13
CA THR A 52 18.57 16.70 -6.67
C THR A 52 17.38 17.24 -5.88
N GLU A 53 16.37 17.78 -6.57
CA GLU A 53 15.19 18.34 -5.92
C GLU A 53 14.31 17.23 -5.32
N PRO A 54 13.83 17.39 -4.07
CA PRO A 54 12.85 16.49 -3.50
C PRO A 54 11.60 16.40 -4.37
N VAL A 55 11.10 15.18 -4.61
CA VAL A 55 9.84 14.99 -5.35
C VAL A 55 8.71 15.71 -4.58
N PRO A 56 7.95 16.62 -5.21
CA PRO A 56 6.83 17.29 -4.56
C PRO A 56 5.79 16.29 -4.06
N ASP A 57 5.19 16.54 -2.90
CA ASP A 57 4.24 15.60 -2.26
C ASP A 57 3.04 15.27 -3.17
N LYS A 58 2.58 16.22 -3.98
CA LYS A 58 1.52 16.01 -4.99
C LYS A 58 1.85 14.95 -6.07
N LYS A 59 3.13 14.57 -6.19
CA LYS A 59 3.61 13.53 -7.13
C LYS A 59 3.92 12.21 -6.43
N LYS A 60 3.84 12.17 -5.09
CA LYS A 60 3.97 10.95 -4.29
C LYS A 60 2.60 10.30 -4.17
N MET A 61 2.59 8.98 -4.24
CA MET A 61 1.39 8.21 -3.90
C MET A 61 1.79 6.99 -3.06
N PRO A 62 0.91 6.50 -2.18
CA PRO A 62 1.20 5.28 -1.46
C PRO A 62 1.29 4.13 -2.45
N MET A 63 2.26 3.25 -2.24
CA MET A 63 2.35 1.99 -2.97
C MET A 63 1.14 1.13 -2.59
N LYS A 64 0.22 0.97 -3.52
CA LYS A 64 -1.01 0.21 -3.29
C LYS A 64 -1.43 -0.61 -4.50
N VAL A 65 -2.14 -1.70 -4.23
CA VAL A 65 -2.83 -2.53 -5.22
C VAL A 65 -4.32 -2.34 -5.03
N LEU A 66 -5.01 -1.86 -6.06
CA LEU A 66 -6.48 -1.78 -6.07
C LEU A 66 -7.04 -3.19 -6.27
N LEU A 67 -7.86 -3.65 -5.33
CA LEU A 67 -8.52 -4.95 -5.39
C LEU A 67 -9.91 -4.89 -6.01
N GLY A 68 -10.51 -3.71 -6.11
CA GLY A 68 -11.81 -3.55 -6.75
C GLY A 68 -12.50 -2.24 -6.39
N ASP A 69 -13.59 -1.96 -7.10
CA ASP A 69 -14.45 -0.80 -6.85
C ASP A 69 -15.48 -1.06 -5.73
N ASP A 70 -15.64 -2.32 -5.32
CA ASP A 70 -16.47 -2.75 -4.20
C ASP A 70 -15.87 -3.95 -3.44
N LYS A 71 -16.49 -4.31 -2.32
CA LYS A 71 -16.05 -5.41 -1.43
C LYS A 71 -16.15 -6.79 -2.07
N GLU A 72 -17.14 -7.03 -2.93
CA GLU A 72 -17.36 -8.34 -3.54
C GLU A 72 -16.31 -8.61 -4.62
N GLN A 73 -15.99 -7.60 -5.44
CA GLN A 73 -14.90 -7.67 -6.41
C GLN A 73 -13.55 -7.90 -5.71
N ALA A 74 -13.29 -7.18 -4.61
CA ALA A 74 -12.08 -7.35 -3.83
C ALA A 74 -11.95 -8.76 -3.25
N ARG A 75 -13.03 -9.33 -2.70
CA ARG A 75 -13.05 -10.70 -2.19
C ARG A 75 -12.76 -11.73 -3.29
N ARG A 76 -13.34 -11.55 -4.49
CA ARG A 76 -13.08 -12.42 -5.63
C ARG A 76 -11.59 -12.39 -6.03
N ILE A 77 -11.01 -11.20 -6.16
CA ILE A 77 -9.60 -11.05 -6.53
C ILE A 77 -8.67 -11.66 -5.48
N ILE A 78 -8.94 -11.47 -4.19
CA ILE A 78 -8.14 -12.11 -3.13
C ILE A 78 -8.18 -13.64 -3.24
N LYS A 79 -9.34 -14.23 -3.52
CA LYS A 79 -9.47 -15.69 -3.72
C LYS A 79 -8.67 -16.15 -4.93
N GLU A 80 -8.73 -15.43 -6.05
CA GLU A 80 -7.96 -15.76 -7.25
C GLU A 80 -6.45 -15.71 -6.99
N ILE A 81 -5.97 -14.67 -6.27
CA ILE A 81 -4.56 -14.58 -5.87
C ILE A 81 -4.18 -15.76 -4.96
N TRP A 82 -5.03 -16.12 -4.00
CA TRP A 82 -4.78 -17.23 -3.09
C TRP A 82 -4.60 -18.57 -3.83
N GLU A 83 -5.45 -18.86 -4.80
CA GLU A 83 -5.32 -20.09 -5.61
C GLU A 83 -4.08 -20.10 -6.50
N LEU A 84 -3.51 -18.94 -6.85
CA LEU A 84 -2.27 -18.85 -7.63
C LEU A 84 -1.00 -19.11 -6.81
N ILE A 85 -1.05 -18.90 -5.49
CA ILE A 85 0.11 -19.02 -4.60
C ILE A 85 0.09 -20.29 -3.73
N LYS A 86 -0.98 -21.09 -3.84
CA LYS A 86 -1.16 -22.37 -3.16
C LYS A 86 -0.52 -23.51 -3.95
#